data_AF-A0A952PTD2-F1
#
_entry.id   AF-A0A952PTD2-F1
#
_cell.length_a   1.000
_cell.length_b   1.000
_cell.length_c   1.000
_cell.angle_alpha   90.00
_cell.angle_beta   90.00
_cell.angle_gamma   90.00
#
_symmetry.space_group_name_H-M   'P 1'
#
loop_
_entity.id
_entity.type
_entity.pdbx_description
1 polymer ?
#
loop_
_entity_poly.entity_id
_entity_poly.type
_entity_poly.pdbx_seq_one_letter_code
_entity_poly.pdbx_strand_id
1 'polypeptide(L)'
;MRFARHVIAIWVVAILLLGAVLLYSRLSSPPNELAALGLGLCDGQPCFMGIIPGVSTWEDVTPILKRFDDLDTYGLFASGRMKDIYINITSSTSRIITSVEFVPVMNNGNLGVSLRAIMQGLGAPCIVGFLRENSHPRLIFPAMSADVLLDRARLTDAALADYLLIIPKNDAVQRCTNTSMSLIRWKGFAALGHYLRRN
;
A
#
# COMPACT_ATOMS: atom_id res chain seq x y z
N MET A 1 7.57 38.51 -40.94
CA MET A 1 7.21 37.07 -41.02
C MET A 1 8.31 36.10 -40.52
N ARG A 2 9.61 36.39 -40.70
CA ARG A 2 10.68 35.50 -40.20
C ARG A 2 10.66 35.29 -38.68
N PHE A 3 10.40 36.33 -37.88
CA PHE A 3 10.33 36.24 -36.42
C PHE A 3 9.24 35.27 -35.92
N ALA A 4 8.01 35.41 -36.43
CA ALA A 4 6.88 34.53 -36.06
C ALA A 4 7.18 33.03 -36.33
N ARG A 5 7.88 32.73 -37.43
CA ARG A 5 8.26 31.35 -37.77
C ARG A 5 9.20 30.72 -36.73
N HIS A 6 10.13 31.51 -36.18
CA HIS A 6 11.06 31.01 -35.16
C HIS A 6 10.35 30.80 -33.82
N VAL A 7 9.45 31.72 -33.45
CA VAL A 7 8.65 31.58 -32.21
C VAL A 7 7.80 30.31 -32.25
N ILE A 8 7.11 30.05 -33.37
CA ILE A 8 6.30 28.83 -33.53
C ILE A 8 7.19 27.58 -33.45
N ALA A 9 8.34 27.58 -34.13
CA ALA A 9 9.25 26.44 -34.10
C ALA A 9 9.76 26.13 -32.67
N ILE A 10 10.12 27.16 -31.90
CA ILE A 10 10.55 27.02 -30.51
C ILE A 10 9.44 26.43 -29.64
N TRP A 11 8.21 26.91 -29.79
CA TRP A 11 7.05 26.40 -29.04
C TRP A 11 6.75 24.92 -29.33
N VAL A 12 6.77 24.52 -30.60
CA VAL A 12 6.53 23.12 -30.98
C VAL A 12 7.61 22.21 -30.39
N VAL A 13 8.88 22.61 -30.46
CA VAL A 13 9.99 21.85 -29.87
C VAL A 13 9.85 21.77 -28.35
N ALA A 14 9.47 22.86 -27.68
CA ALA A 14 9.27 22.87 -26.23
C ALA A 14 8.16 21.90 -25.79
N ILE A 15 7.02 21.88 -26.51
CA ILE A 15 5.90 20.96 -26.23
C ILE A 15 6.33 19.51 -26.45
N LEU A 16 7.06 19.21 -27.53
CA LEU A 16 7.58 17.88 -27.79
C LEU A 16 8.55 17.40 -26.70
N LEU A 17 9.45 18.28 -26.24
CA LEU A 17 10.37 17.96 -25.15
C LEU A 17 9.64 17.71 -23.83
N LEU A 18 8.64 18.53 -23.49
CA LEU A 18 7.81 18.31 -22.30
C LEU A 18 7.06 16.97 -22.37
N GLY A 19 6.48 16.66 -23.52
CA GLY A 19 5.83 15.36 -23.75
C GLY A 19 6.78 14.19 -23.60
N ALA A 20 7.99 14.29 -24.17
CA ALA A 20 9.02 13.26 -24.08
C ALA A 20 9.51 13.06 -22.64
N VAL A 21 9.72 14.12 -21.88
CA VAL A 21 10.13 14.04 -20.46
C VAL A 21 9.03 13.39 -19.62
N LEU A 22 7.77 13.76 -19.81
CA LEU A 22 6.65 13.14 -19.10
C LEU A 22 6.51 11.65 -19.43
N LEU A 23 6.63 11.29 -20.71
CA LEU A 23 6.58 9.90 -21.13
C LEU A 23 7.77 9.11 -20.57
N TYR A 24 8.97 9.67 -20.65
CA TYR A 24 10.18 9.05 -20.10
C TYR A 24 10.11 8.88 -18.58
N SER A 25 9.56 9.85 -17.85
CA SER A 25 9.36 9.74 -16.39
C SER A 25 8.39 8.62 -16.02
N ARG A 26 7.35 8.39 -16.84
CA ARG A 26 6.41 7.28 -16.63
C ARG A 26 7.05 5.93 -16.93
N LEU A 27 7.87 5.86 -17.97
CA LEU A 27 8.54 4.62 -18.38
C LEU A 27 9.74 4.27 -17.50
N SER A 28 10.43 5.28 -16.98
CA SER A 28 11.64 5.12 -16.15
C SER A 28 11.33 5.17 -14.66
N SER A 29 10.06 5.14 -14.27
CA SER A 29 9.71 5.00 -12.86
C SER A 29 10.30 3.67 -12.39
N PRO A 30 11.14 3.67 -11.35
CA PRO A 30 11.76 2.44 -10.85
C PRO A 30 10.68 1.39 -10.57
N PRO A 31 11.01 0.09 -10.72
CA PRO A 31 10.04 -0.97 -10.50
C PRO A 31 9.36 -0.75 -9.15
N ASN A 32 8.04 -0.56 -9.19
CA ASN A 32 7.26 -0.24 -8.00
C ASN A 32 7.34 -1.46 -7.06
N GLU A 33 7.96 -1.28 -5.89
CA GLU A 33 8.12 -2.32 -4.87
C GLU A 33 6.77 -2.99 -4.54
N LEU A 34 5.69 -2.22 -4.56
CA LEU A 34 4.32 -2.73 -4.39
C LEU A 34 3.91 -3.67 -5.52
N ALA A 35 4.21 -3.32 -6.77
CA ALA A 35 3.85 -4.14 -7.93
C ALA A 35 4.58 -5.50 -7.91
N ALA A 36 5.78 -5.58 -7.33
CA ALA A 36 6.49 -6.84 -7.14
C ALA A 36 5.77 -7.78 -6.16
N LEU A 37 4.95 -7.24 -5.24
CA LEU A 37 4.05 -7.97 -4.37
C LEU A 37 2.65 -8.19 -4.97
N GLY A 38 2.45 -7.80 -6.24
CA GLY A 38 1.12 -7.77 -6.86
C GLY A 38 0.19 -6.71 -6.28
N LEU A 39 0.70 -5.78 -5.45
CA LEU A 39 -0.07 -4.67 -4.91
C LEU A 39 -0.16 -3.52 -5.91
N GLY A 40 -1.31 -2.88 -5.98
CA GLY A 40 -1.52 -1.74 -6.85
C GLY A 40 -2.81 -1.00 -6.55
N LEU A 41 -3.23 -0.18 -7.52
CA LEU A 41 -4.54 0.48 -7.54
C LEU A 41 -5.38 -0.10 -8.69
N CYS A 42 -6.58 -0.56 -8.36
CA CYS A 42 -7.61 -0.99 -9.30
C CYS A 42 -8.80 -0.04 -9.13
N ASP A 43 -9.18 0.67 -10.20
CA ASP A 43 -10.23 1.70 -10.15
C ASP A 43 -10.06 2.73 -9.03
N GLY A 44 -8.79 3.08 -8.76
CA GLY A 44 -8.41 4.02 -7.70
C GLY A 44 -8.51 3.48 -6.27
N GLN A 45 -8.65 2.17 -6.09
CA GLN A 45 -8.67 1.50 -4.78
C GLN A 45 -7.49 0.54 -4.64
N PRO A 46 -6.90 0.38 -3.43
CA PRO A 46 -5.84 -0.62 -3.23
C PRO A 46 -6.35 -2.02 -3.58
N CYS A 47 -5.57 -2.75 -4.36
CA CYS A 47 -5.90 -4.10 -4.78
C CYS A 47 -4.66 -5.00 -4.79
N PHE A 48 -4.89 -6.30 -4.70
CA PHE A 48 -3.87 -7.32 -4.82
C PHE A 48 -4.17 -8.18 -6.05
N MET A 49 -3.34 -8.10 -7.10
CA MET A 49 -3.51 -8.84 -8.35
C MET A 49 -4.91 -8.71 -8.97
N GLY A 50 -5.56 -7.56 -8.82
CA GLY A 50 -6.94 -7.33 -9.28
C GLY A 50 -8.03 -7.61 -8.23
N ILE A 51 -7.67 -8.14 -7.07
CA ILE A 51 -8.59 -8.43 -5.95
C ILE A 51 -8.82 -7.13 -5.17
N ILE A 52 -10.07 -6.66 -5.18
CA ILE A 52 -10.51 -5.43 -4.50
C ILE A 52 -11.40 -5.82 -3.31
N PRO A 53 -10.95 -5.65 -2.06
CA PRO A 53 -11.79 -5.91 -0.89
C PRO A 53 -13.08 -5.07 -0.91
N GLY A 54 -14.21 -5.72 -0.60
CA GLY A 54 -15.56 -5.16 -0.67
C GLY A 54 -16.21 -5.22 -2.05
N VAL A 55 -15.47 -5.63 -3.09
CA VAL A 55 -15.96 -5.69 -4.47
C VAL A 55 -15.79 -7.09 -5.07
N SER A 56 -14.58 -7.66 -5.01
CA SER A 56 -14.31 -8.99 -5.55
C SER A 56 -14.99 -10.08 -4.74
N THR A 57 -15.49 -11.10 -5.44
CA THR A 57 -16.07 -12.30 -4.83
C THR A 57 -15.04 -13.43 -4.71
N TRP A 58 -15.34 -14.42 -3.89
CA TRP A 58 -14.52 -15.63 -3.76
C TRP A 58 -14.38 -16.38 -5.09
N GLU A 59 -15.46 -16.42 -5.88
CA GLU A 59 -15.49 -17.02 -7.21
C GLU A 59 -14.51 -16.33 -8.17
N ASP A 60 -14.42 -14.99 -8.14
CA ASP A 60 -13.49 -14.21 -8.97
C ASP A 60 -12.02 -14.45 -8.59
N VAL A 61 -11.79 -14.68 -7.30
CA VAL A 61 -10.46 -14.73 -6.70
C VAL A 61 -9.84 -16.12 -6.80
N THR A 62 -10.66 -17.18 -6.73
CA THR A 62 -10.19 -18.57 -6.74
C THR A 62 -9.23 -18.89 -7.90
N PRO A 63 -9.47 -18.46 -9.16
CA PRO A 63 -8.53 -18.68 -10.26
C PRO A 63 -7.17 -18.00 -10.07
N ILE A 64 -7.12 -16.88 -9.36
CA ILE A 64 -5.89 -16.14 -9.06
C ILE A 64 -5.09 -16.90 -7.99
N LEU A 65 -5.76 -17.39 -6.95
CA LEU A 65 -5.14 -18.09 -5.83
C LEU A 65 -4.52 -19.43 -6.21
N LYS A 66 -5.06 -20.10 -7.24
CA LYS A 66 -4.48 -21.33 -7.79
C LYS A 66 -3.04 -21.20 -8.29
N ARG A 67 -2.51 -19.97 -8.38
CA ARG A 67 -1.13 -19.69 -8.75
C ARG A 67 -0.15 -19.72 -7.57
N PHE A 68 -0.62 -19.92 -6.33
CA PHE A 68 0.22 -19.99 -5.15
C PHE A 68 0.65 -21.42 -4.87
N ASP A 69 1.91 -21.58 -4.47
CA ASP A 69 2.55 -22.90 -4.30
C ASP A 69 1.97 -23.69 -3.12
N ASP A 70 1.46 -23.00 -2.09
CA ASP A 70 0.92 -23.56 -0.84
C ASP A 70 -0.45 -22.96 -0.50
N LEU A 71 -1.44 -23.13 -1.39
CA LEU A 71 -2.79 -22.61 -1.14
C LEU A 71 -3.60 -23.55 -0.24
N ASP A 72 -3.86 -23.09 0.99
CA ASP A 72 -4.83 -23.69 1.91
C ASP A 72 -6.13 -22.89 1.91
N THR A 73 -7.27 -23.58 1.90
CA THR A 73 -8.60 -22.96 1.96
C THR A 73 -9.43 -23.55 3.10
N TYR A 74 -9.94 -22.69 3.98
CA TYR A 74 -10.72 -23.05 5.16
C TYR A 74 -11.99 -22.21 5.21
N GLY A 75 -13.04 -22.67 4.52
CA GLY A 75 -14.34 -22.00 4.51
C GLY A 75 -14.26 -20.60 3.89
N LEU A 76 -14.26 -19.57 4.75
CA LEU A 76 -14.22 -18.15 4.35
C LEU A 76 -12.80 -17.57 4.29
N PHE A 77 -11.79 -18.39 4.54
CA PHE A 77 -10.40 -18.01 4.63
C PHE A 77 -9.55 -18.77 3.61
N ALA A 78 -8.60 -18.10 2.98
CA ALA A 78 -7.53 -18.72 2.22
C ALA A 78 -6.19 -18.18 2.69
N SER A 79 -5.21 -19.05 2.81
CA SER A 79 -3.81 -18.67 2.99
C SER A 79 -3.00 -19.27 1.85
N GLY A 80 -2.17 -18.45 1.23
CA GLY A 80 -1.24 -18.90 0.21
C GLY A 80 0.16 -18.36 0.46
N ARG A 81 1.16 -19.02 -0.09
CA ARG A 81 2.53 -18.53 -0.08
C ARG A 81 2.92 -17.97 -1.44
N MET A 82 3.54 -16.80 -1.43
CA MET A 82 4.21 -16.20 -2.59
C MET A 82 5.63 -15.79 -2.19
N LYS A 83 6.63 -16.55 -2.63
CA LYS A 83 8.04 -16.39 -2.22
C LYS A 83 8.18 -16.47 -0.68
N ASP A 84 8.61 -15.40 -0.02
CA ASP A 84 8.83 -15.34 1.43
C ASP A 84 7.71 -14.62 2.17
N ILE A 85 6.50 -14.56 1.57
CA ILE A 85 5.34 -13.86 2.12
C ILE A 85 4.13 -14.81 2.12
N TYR A 86 3.47 -14.91 3.27
CA TYR A 86 2.13 -15.46 3.41
C TYR A 86 1.09 -14.39 3.05
N ILE A 87 0.09 -14.82 2.29
CA ILE A 87 -1.02 -13.99 1.84
C ILE A 87 -2.29 -14.62 2.37
N ASN A 88 -2.91 -13.93 3.31
CA ASN A 88 -4.15 -14.34 3.95
C ASN A 88 -5.31 -13.54 3.35
N ILE A 89 -6.33 -14.23 2.87
CA ILE A 89 -7.51 -13.63 2.26
C ILE A 89 -8.72 -14.07 3.04
N THR A 90 -9.48 -13.11 3.53
CA THR A 90 -10.72 -13.36 4.28
C THR A 90 -11.90 -12.90 3.45
N SER A 91 -12.99 -13.64 3.51
CA SER A 91 -14.27 -13.31 2.90
C SER A 91 -15.41 -13.28 3.93
N SER A 92 -16.49 -12.60 3.59
CA SER A 92 -17.75 -12.62 4.35
C SER A 92 -18.52 -13.92 4.07
N THR A 93 -19.61 -14.15 4.83
CA THR A 93 -20.56 -15.23 4.54
C THR A 93 -21.23 -15.10 3.17
N SER A 94 -21.32 -13.88 2.63
CA SER A 94 -21.77 -13.61 1.26
C SER A 94 -20.67 -13.78 0.21
N ARG A 95 -19.52 -14.36 0.59
CA ARG A 95 -18.35 -14.62 -0.27
C ARG A 95 -17.71 -13.38 -0.88
N ILE A 96 -17.96 -12.20 -0.33
CA ILE A 96 -17.26 -10.98 -0.74
C ILE A 96 -15.93 -10.93 0.01
N ILE A 97 -14.82 -10.65 -0.67
CA ILE A 97 -13.53 -10.50 0.00
C ILE A 97 -13.59 -9.30 0.95
N THR A 98 -13.26 -9.51 2.22
CA THR A 98 -13.25 -8.46 3.24
C THR A 98 -11.85 -7.98 3.53
N SER A 99 -10.82 -8.80 3.37
CA SER A 99 -9.44 -8.35 3.58
C SER A 99 -8.42 -9.20 2.85
N VAL A 100 -7.27 -8.57 2.57
CA VAL A 100 -6.05 -9.22 2.10
C VAL A 100 -4.91 -8.78 3.01
N GLU A 101 -4.26 -9.75 3.63
CA GLU A 101 -3.21 -9.57 4.62
C GLU A 101 -1.91 -10.22 4.13
N PHE A 102 -0.78 -9.54 4.35
CA PHE A 102 0.54 -9.98 3.96
C PHE A 102 1.41 -10.09 5.21
N VAL A 103 1.97 -11.28 5.42
CA VAL A 103 2.78 -11.61 6.58
C VAL A 103 4.10 -12.23 6.09
N PRO A 104 5.27 -11.72 6.48
CA PRO A 104 6.55 -12.34 6.15
C PRO A 104 6.63 -13.75 6.74
N VAL A 105 7.18 -14.71 5.98
CA VAL A 105 7.30 -16.12 6.41
C VAL A 105 8.25 -16.26 7.61
N MET A 106 9.25 -15.38 7.72
CA MET A 106 10.15 -15.35 8.87
C MET A 106 9.73 -14.25 9.84
N ASN A 107 9.72 -14.55 11.15
CA ASN A 107 9.35 -13.62 12.23
C ASN A 107 10.19 -12.32 12.31
N ASN A 108 11.26 -12.23 11.51
CA ASN A 108 12.14 -11.05 11.42
C ASN A 108 12.19 -10.48 9.99
N GLY A 109 11.40 -11.03 9.07
CA GLY A 109 11.41 -10.69 7.66
C GLY A 109 10.66 -9.39 7.43
N ASN A 110 11.21 -8.50 6.60
CA ASN A 110 10.44 -7.38 6.07
C ASN A 110 9.76 -7.81 4.76
N LEU A 111 8.66 -7.14 4.39
CA LEU A 111 7.99 -7.36 3.10
C LEU A 111 8.82 -6.84 1.90
N GLY A 112 10.00 -6.28 2.13
CA GLY A 112 10.83 -5.64 1.10
C GLY A 112 10.22 -4.36 0.54
N VAL A 113 9.18 -3.81 1.17
CA VAL A 113 8.47 -2.60 0.73
C VAL A 113 8.78 -1.46 1.68
N SER A 114 9.32 -0.39 1.12
CA SER A 114 9.56 0.86 1.83
C SER A 114 8.27 1.66 2.07
N LEU A 115 8.25 2.41 3.17
CA LEU A 115 7.19 3.35 3.47
C LEU A 115 7.06 4.40 2.37
N ARG A 116 8.18 4.80 1.75
CA ARG A 116 8.17 5.67 0.58
C ARG A 116 7.35 5.06 -0.57
N ALA A 117 7.56 3.78 -0.91
CA ALA A 117 6.80 3.12 -1.96
C ALA A 117 5.30 3.06 -1.65
N ILE A 118 4.95 2.70 -0.40
CA ILE A 118 3.55 2.72 0.08
C ILE A 118 2.95 4.11 -0.09
N MET A 119 3.64 5.16 0.37
CA MET A 119 3.12 6.53 0.32
C MET A 119 3.01 7.09 -1.10
N GLN A 120 3.92 6.71 -2.01
CA GLN A 120 3.85 7.09 -3.42
C GLN A 120 2.68 6.40 -4.12
N GLY A 121 2.41 5.14 -3.80
CA GLY A 121 1.30 4.39 -4.40
C GLY A 121 -0.07 4.75 -3.83
N LEU A 122 -0.15 4.98 -2.51
CA LEU A 122 -1.42 5.01 -1.76
C LEU A 122 -1.69 6.32 -1.03
N GLY A 123 -0.76 7.27 -1.10
CA GLY A 123 -0.84 8.56 -0.41
C GLY A 123 -0.33 8.50 1.04
N ALA A 124 -0.43 9.62 1.76
CA ALA A 124 0.03 9.68 3.14
C ALA A 124 -0.92 8.94 4.09
N PRO A 125 -0.41 8.31 5.17
CA PRO A 125 -1.28 7.78 6.21
C PRO A 125 -2.00 8.93 6.92
N CYS A 126 -3.17 8.65 7.49
CA CYS A 126 -3.96 9.61 8.25
C CYS A 126 -3.69 9.49 9.76
N ILE A 127 -3.33 8.30 10.25
CA ILE A 127 -3.14 7.99 11.67
C ILE A 127 -1.91 7.11 11.85
N VAL A 128 -1.23 7.29 13.00
CA VAL A 128 -0.23 6.39 13.57
C VAL A 128 -0.81 5.80 14.85
N GLY A 129 -0.86 4.48 14.92
CA GLY A 129 -1.27 3.73 16.09
C GLY A 129 -0.11 2.95 16.70
N PHE A 130 -0.19 2.72 18.00
CA PHE A 130 0.71 1.82 18.72
C PHE A 130 -0.11 0.68 19.31
N LEU A 131 0.04 -0.51 18.75
CA LEU A 131 -0.58 -1.71 19.31
C LEU A 131 0.27 -2.21 20.46
N ARG A 132 -0.35 -2.53 21.59
CA ARG A 132 0.36 -2.88 22.83
C ARG A 132 1.18 -4.17 22.72
N GLU A 133 0.86 -5.04 21.77
CA GLU A 133 1.48 -6.36 21.61
C GLU A 133 2.67 -6.35 20.64
N ASN A 134 2.70 -5.41 19.70
CA ASN A 134 3.71 -5.38 18.64
C ASN A 134 4.44 -4.03 18.72
N SER A 135 5.74 -4.05 19.01
CA SER A 135 6.59 -2.86 19.20
C SER A 135 6.71 -1.92 17.98
N HIS A 136 6.00 -2.23 16.89
CA HIS A 136 6.02 -1.50 15.63
C HIS A 136 4.84 -0.52 15.55
N PRO A 137 5.07 0.73 15.11
CA PRO A 137 3.98 1.61 14.76
C PRO A 137 3.15 1.01 13.63
N ARG A 138 1.84 1.10 13.78
CA ARG A 138 0.87 0.83 12.70
C ARG A 138 0.52 2.14 12.03
N LEU A 139 0.82 2.26 10.75
CA LEU A 139 0.36 3.35 9.90
C LEU A 139 -1.00 2.98 9.32
N ILE A 140 -1.97 3.86 9.50
CA ILE A 140 -3.33 3.68 9.01
C ILE A 140 -3.55 4.67 7.87
N PHE A 141 -3.82 4.12 6.70
CA PHE A 141 -4.28 4.80 5.50
C PHE A 141 -5.81 4.64 5.43
N PRO A 142 -6.51 5.31 4.51
CA PRO A 142 -7.93 5.06 4.32
C PRO A 142 -8.21 3.56 4.10
N ALA A 143 -7.81 2.96 2.98
CA ALA A 143 -8.19 1.59 2.64
C ALA A 143 -7.14 0.52 3.01
N MET A 144 -6.21 0.86 3.91
CA MET A 144 -5.06 0.00 4.21
C MET A 144 -4.44 0.33 5.57
N SER A 145 -3.78 -0.64 6.20
CA SER A 145 -2.85 -0.41 7.29
C SER A 145 -1.54 -1.16 7.08
N ALA A 146 -0.44 -0.62 7.56
CA ALA A 146 0.87 -1.25 7.50
C ALA A 146 1.58 -1.11 8.84
N ASP A 147 2.17 -2.19 9.35
CA ASP A 147 3.11 -2.09 10.47
C ASP A 147 4.50 -1.86 9.90
N VAL A 148 5.25 -0.94 10.50
CA VAL A 148 6.55 -0.50 9.95
C VAL A 148 7.69 -0.70 10.93
N LEU A 149 8.80 -1.23 10.43
CA LEU A 149 10.05 -1.34 11.14
C LEU A 149 10.71 0.04 11.23
N LEU A 150 11.00 0.47 12.44
CA LEU A 150 11.62 1.76 12.71
C LEU A 150 13.13 1.70 12.55
N ASP A 151 13.71 2.70 11.90
CA ASP A 151 15.15 2.93 11.93
C ASP A 151 15.50 3.83 13.12
N ARG A 152 16.26 3.29 14.09
CA ARG A 152 16.68 4.02 15.31
C ARG A 152 15.53 4.73 16.04
N ALA A 153 14.37 4.07 16.16
CA ALA A 153 13.15 4.63 16.75
C ALA A 153 12.64 5.93 16.07
N ARG A 154 12.98 6.14 14.79
CA ARG A 154 12.45 7.22 13.97
C ARG A 154 11.65 6.62 12.83
N LEU A 155 10.53 7.26 12.55
CA LEU A 155 9.79 6.95 11.36
C LEU A 155 10.39 7.73 10.20
N THR A 156 11.10 7.01 9.34
CA THR A 156 11.78 7.55 8.16
C THR A 156 11.08 7.04 6.91
N ASP A 157 11.41 7.65 5.77
CA ASP A 157 10.95 7.20 4.46
C ASP A 157 11.53 5.83 4.05
N ALA A 158 12.67 5.45 4.63
CA ALA A 158 13.31 4.15 4.47
C ALA A 158 12.73 3.03 5.36
N ALA A 159 11.77 3.36 6.25
CA ALA A 159 11.12 2.35 7.09
C ALA A 159 10.49 1.25 6.22
N LEU A 160 10.65 -0.01 6.59
CA LEU A 160 10.12 -1.14 5.83
C LEU A 160 8.81 -1.64 6.44
N ALA A 161 7.89 -2.08 5.60
CA ALA A 161 6.68 -2.74 6.07
C ALA A 161 7.01 -4.15 6.58
N ASP A 162 6.56 -4.44 7.80
CA ASP A 162 6.60 -5.75 8.45
C ASP A 162 5.28 -6.51 8.21
N TYR A 163 4.19 -5.75 8.07
CA TYR A 163 2.86 -6.29 7.93
C TYR A 163 2.03 -5.35 7.06
N LEU A 164 1.15 -5.89 6.23
CA LEU A 164 0.31 -5.10 5.33
C LEU A 164 -1.10 -5.68 5.28
N LEU A 165 -2.10 -4.83 5.46
CA LEU A 165 -3.51 -5.21 5.47
C LEU A 165 -4.31 -4.26 4.58
N ILE A 166 -5.04 -4.84 3.62
CA ILE A 166 -5.99 -4.14 2.75
C ILE A 166 -7.41 -4.49 3.19
N ILE A 167 -8.26 -3.48 3.25
CA ILE A 167 -9.65 -3.58 3.71
C ILE A 167 -10.60 -2.86 2.75
N PRO A 168 -11.92 -3.05 2.88
CA PRO A 168 -12.89 -2.42 1.99
C PRO A 168 -12.91 -0.91 2.17
N LYS A 169 -13.17 -0.18 1.09
CA LYS A 169 -13.25 1.29 1.10
C LYS A 169 -14.33 1.84 2.03
N ASN A 170 -15.40 1.10 2.29
CA ASN A 170 -16.47 1.59 3.17
C ASN A 170 -16.01 1.67 4.63
N ASP A 171 -15.12 0.76 5.05
CA ASP A 171 -14.52 0.75 6.38
C ASP A 171 -13.37 1.77 6.48
N ALA A 172 -12.83 2.19 5.34
CA ALA A 172 -11.71 3.11 5.24
C ALA A 172 -11.98 4.49 5.86
N VAL A 173 -13.16 5.05 5.57
CA VAL A 173 -13.52 6.42 5.99
C VAL A 173 -13.65 6.49 7.52
N GLN A 174 -14.15 5.44 8.15
CA GLN A 174 -14.27 5.37 9.61
C GLN A 174 -12.90 5.26 10.30
N ARG A 175 -11.90 4.62 9.67
CA ARG A 175 -10.58 4.44 10.30
C ARG A 175 -9.83 5.74 10.50
N CYS A 176 -9.90 6.68 9.57
CA CYS A 176 -9.23 7.97 9.70
C CYS A 176 -9.96 8.96 10.62
N THR A 177 -11.22 8.68 10.99
CA THR A 177 -12.02 9.55 11.87
C THR A 177 -12.08 9.04 13.31
N ASN A 178 -11.94 7.74 13.52
CA ASN A 178 -12.00 7.14 14.85
C ASN A 178 -10.67 7.36 15.60
N THR A 179 -10.67 8.31 16.54
CA THR A 179 -9.52 8.59 17.42
C THR A 179 -9.72 7.92 18.77
N SER A 180 -9.53 6.60 18.84
CA SER A 180 -9.34 5.94 20.14
C SER A 180 -8.04 6.41 20.78
N MET A 181 -7.88 6.24 22.10
CA MET A 181 -6.76 6.80 22.88
C MET A 181 -5.35 6.38 22.43
N SER A 182 -5.21 5.34 21.58
CA SER A 182 -3.91 4.89 21.06
C SER A 182 -3.60 5.38 19.65
N LEU A 183 -4.48 6.19 19.06
CA LEU A 183 -4.41 6.63 17.66
C LEU A 183 -4.11 8.14 17.57
N ILE A 184 -2.99 8.48 16.93
CA ILE A 184 -2.53 9.86 16.77
C ILE A 184 -2.55 10.23 15.29
N ARG A 185 -3.03 11.42 14.93
CA ARG A 185 -3.00 11.87 13.54
C ARG A 185 -1.57 11.92 12.98
N TRP A 186 -1.41 11.53 11.72
CA TRP A 186 -0.15 11.63 10.99
C TRP A 186 0.37 13.08 10.99
N LYS A 187 1.64 13.25 11.34
CA LYS A 187 2.31 14.56 11.36
C LYS A 187 3.56 14.59 10.48
N GLY A 188 3.74 13.59 9.62
CA GLY A 188 4.94 13.41 8.82
C GLY A 188 6.01 12.56 9.50
N PHE A 189 7.19 12.56 8.90
CA PHE A 189 8.35 11.84 9.41
C PHE A 189 8.87 12.51 10.69
N ALA A 190 8.75 11.82 11.82
CA ALA A 190 9.15 12.31 13.12
C ALA A 190 9.73 11.18 13.98
N ALA A 191 10.45 11.56 15.04
CA ALA A 191 10.88 10.60 16.05
C ALA A 191 9.67 9.98 16.76
N LEU A 192 9.76 8.71 17.15
CA LEU A 192 8.69 7.99 17.83
C LEU A 192 8.20 8.73 19.09
N GLY A 193 9.13 9.31 19.86
CA GLY A 193 8.80 10.08 21.06
C GLY A 193 7.88 11.28 20.82
N HIS A 194 7.84 11.84 19.59
CA HIS A 194 6.90 12.91 19.25
C HIS A 194 5.46 12.42 19.18
N TYR A 195 5.25 11.18 18.74
CA TYR A 195 3.95 10.54 18.75
C TYR A 195 3.59 10.09 20.18
N LEU A 196 4.52 9.47 20.92
CA LEU A 196 4.23 8.92 22.25
C LEU A 196 3.94 9.97 23.35
N ARG A 197 4.43 11.21 23.24
CA ARG A 197 4.25 12.25 24.29
C ARG A 197 2.82 12.82 24.42
N ARG A 198 1.90 12.46 23.53
CA ARG A 198 0.55 13.07 23.46
C ARG A 198 -0.61 12.09 23.72
N ASN A 199 -0.30 10.87 24.13
CA ASN A 199 -1.26 9.94 24.73
C ASN A 199 -1.10 9.94 26.25
#